data_AF-A0A8J4K457-F1
#
_entry.id   AF-A0A8J4K457-F1
#
_cell.length_a   1.000
_cell.length_b   1.000
_cell.length_c   1.000
_cell.angle_alpha   90.00
_cell.angle_beta   90.00
_cell.angle_gamma   90.00
#
_symmetry.space_group_name_H-M   'P 1'
#
loop_
_entity.id
_entity.type
_entity.pdbx_description
1 polymer ?
#
loop_
_entity_poly.entity_id
_entity_poly.type
_entity_poly.pdbx_seq_one_letter_code
_entity_poly.pdbx_strand_id
1 'polypeptide(L)'
;PIQVELRGLTPDTVLQPEGAQHILRDMDDLSALHNVSYHLLAGSLSPHKKFLTVGLASVRRPRGYYLPATLQSLFKQSTEEELQEMVVVVHLADADPIWNVRVATNIAHKFAHHILLGRLLLIHAPHEFYPTLEGLKRNYNDPEERVRFRSKQNVDYAFLLAFAANLSSYYLMIEDDVWCAKSFLTAIRKALASHEGSYWATLEFSKLGYIGKLYRSSDLPRLARFLLLFYQEMPCDWLLVHFRLLLTQKDVIRFKPSLFQHMGLYSSFQGTVNRLEDDEFQADALDLPDNPPAALFTSMSVFENYEPLKAYSTAEGYFWGKDPAAGSVFSVVFQQPARVTRVRVRTGSDERRGDFLHAGVLELGRRRRAGSWDCSAYTTVGTFEKGTFEQRGLERGMPGPVECVRIRVTQDQSEWLIIQSIDIWTTAGT
;
A
#
# COMPACT_ATOMS: atom_id res chain seq x y z
N PRO A 1 37.70 61.89 -51.71
CA PRO A 1 36.51 62.57 -51.13
C PRO A 1 35.35 61.57 -50.93
N ILE A 2 34.72 61.36 -49.78
CA ILE A 2 34.81 61.86 -48.40
C ILE A 2 34.22 60.71 -47.54
N GLN A 3 34.78 60.51 -46.33
CA GLN A 3 34.33 59.58 -45.28
C GLN A 3 32.88 59.80 -44.85
N VAL A 4 32.22 58.76 -44.31
CA VAL A 4 31.35 58.93 -43.13
C VAL A 4 31.49 57.72 -42.19
N GLU A 5 31.67 58.04 -40.91
CA GLU A 5 31.99 57.25 -39.72
C GLU A 5 30.89 56.34 -39.17
N LEU A 6 31.34 55.37 -38.37
CA LEU A 6 30.56 54.67 -37.34
C LEU A 6 30.03 55.63 -36.25
N ARG A 7 28.77 55.48 -35.86
CA ARG A 7 28.28 55.81 -34.51
C ARG A 7 27.48 54.64 -33.93
N GLY A 8 27.78 54.34 -32.67
CA GLY A 8 27.42 53.12 -31.96
C GLY A 8 25.93 52.94 -31.65
N LEU A 9 25.56 51.66 -31.54
CA LEU A 9 24.35 51.19 -30.90
C LEU A 9 24.74 50.52 -29.58
N THR A 10 24.18 51.03 -28.50
CA THR A 10 24.17 50.47 -27.15
C THR A 10 23.52 49.07 -27.15
N PRO A 11 23.96 48.13 -26.28
CA PRO A 11 23.43 46.78 -26.29
C PRO A 11 21.97 46.74 -25.82
N ASP A 12 21.17 46.03 -26.61
CA ASP A 12 19.77 45.75 -26.39
C ASP A 12 19.50 45.11 -25.03
N THR A 13 18.45 45.61 -24.41
CA THR A 13 17.71 45.06 -23.28
C THR A 13 17.43 43.57 -23.54
N VAL A 14 18.14 42.68 -22.83
CA VAL A 14 17.80 41.26 -22.80
C VAL A 14 16.50 41.11 -22.00
N LEU A 15 15.37 41.06 -22.70
CA LEU A 15 14.14 40.45 -22.21
C LEU A 15 14.46 38.99 -21.88
N GLN A 16 14.71 38.68 -20.62
CA GLN A 16 14.73 37.30 -20.15
C GLN A 16 13.33 36.72 -20.36
N PRO A 17 13.17 35.58 -21.04
CA PRO A 17 11.88 34.94 -21.14
C PRO A 17 11.50 34.43 -19.75
N GLU A 18 10.32 34.83 -19.24
CA GLU A 18 9.76 34.42 -17.93
C GLU A 18 9.83 32.90 -17.70
N GLY A 19 9.79 32.10 -18.78
CA GLY A 19 9.96 30.64 -18.73
C GLY A 19 11.33 30.18 -18.22
N ALA A 20 12.43 30.90 -18.47
CA ALA A 20 13.76 30.54 -17.99
C ALA A 20 13.91 30.80 -16.48
N GLN A 21 13.28 31.86 -15.95
CA GLN A 21 13.23 32.14 -14.52
C GLN A 21 12.37 31.10 -13.78
N HIS A 22 11.25 30.68 -14.37
CA HIS A 22 10.42 29.59 -13.83
C HIS A 22 11.19 28.26 -13.76
N ILE A 23 11.90 27.88 -14.83
CA ILE A 23 12.69 26.63 -14.85
C ILE A 23 13.83 26.67 -13.81
N LEU A 24 14.51 27.81 -13.64
CA LEU A 24 15.56 27.96 -12.61
C LEU A 24 14.99 27.88 -11.19
N ARG A 25 13.81 28.47 -10.96
CA ARG A 25 13.11 28.43 -9.67
C ARG A 25 12.58 27.02 -9.33
N ASP A 26 12.06 26.31 -10.32
CA ASP A 26 11.62 24.90 -10.18
C ASP A 26 12.81 23.94 -9.93
N MET A 27 14.00 24.26 -10.46
CA MET A 27 15.24 23.53 -10.18
C MET A 27 15.78 23.79 -8.76
N ASP A 28 15.64 25.01 -8.24
CA ASP A 28 15.95 25.34 -6.85
C ASP A 28 15.02 24.57 -5.87
N ASP A 29 13.74 24.43 -6.19
CA ASP A 29 12.78 23.66 -5.37
C ASP A 29 13.16 22.17 -5.29
N LEU A 30 13.70 21.56 -6.36
CA LEU A 30 14.18 20.17 -6.34
C LEU A 30 15.47 19.97 -5.52
N SER A 31 16.29 21.02 -5.40
CA SER A 31 17.46 21.03 -4.53
C SER A 31 17.06 21.12 -3.04
N ALA A 32 15.90 21.72 -2.74
CA ALA A 32 15.39 21.92 -1.39
C ALA A 32 15.28 20.61 -0.59
N LEU A 33 14.89 19.50 -1.22
CA LEU A 33 14.74 18.20 -0.55
C LEU A 33 16.03 17.64 0.07
N HIS A 34 17.21 18.05 -0.40
CA HIS A 34 18.49 17.63 0.18
C HIS A 34 18.98 18.58 1.29
N ASN A 35 18.42 19.78 1.37
CA ASN A 35 18.81 20.85 2.29
C ASN A 35 17.73 21.21 3.32
N VAL A 36 16.59 20.49 3.36
CA VAL A 36 15.59 20.70 4.41
C VAL A 36 16.19 20.35 5.76
N SER A 37 16.29 21.36 6.64
CA SER A 37 16.61 21.14 8.04
C SER A 37 15.35 20.78 8.81
N TYR A 38 15.27 19.55 9.31
CA TYR A 38 14.12 19.09 10.09
C TYR A 38 14.32 19.38 11.57
N HIS A 39 13.27 19.90 12.21
CA HIS A 39 13.20 19.95 13.67
C HIS A 39 12.72 18.60 14.19
N LEU A 40 13.60 17.86 14.86
CA LEU A 40 13.23 16.65 15.60
C LEU A 40 12.63 17.08 16.95
N LEU A 41 11.31 17.15 17.01
CA LEU A 41 10.57 17.62 18.17
C LEU A 41 10.51 16.58 19.29
N ALA A 42 10.54 15.29 18.95
CA ALA A 42 10.68 14.21 19.92
C ALA A 42 11.18 12.90 19.26
N GLY A 43 11.86 12.07 20.06
CA GLY A 43 12.45 10.79 19.62
C GLY A 43 13.92 10.93 19.25
N SER A 44 14.51 9.79 18.87
CA SER A 44 15.91 9.71 18.44
C SER A 44 16.03 8.77 17.25
N LEU A 45 16.84 9.15 16.28
CA LEU A 45 17.10 8.31 15.11
C LEU A 45 17.86 7.04 15.50
N SER A 46 17.42 5.91 14.97
CA SER A 46 18.12 4.63 15.08
C SER A 46 19.24 4.55 14.03
N PRO A 47 20.45 4.08 14.38
CA PRO A 47 21.50 3.82 13.39
C PRO A 47 21.19 2.59 12.54
N HIS A 48 20.29 1.71 12.99
CA HIS A 48 19.87 0.52 12.28
C HIS A 48 18.56 0.75 11.54
N LYS A 49 18.52 0.37 10.27
CA LYS A 49 17.29 0.36 9.48
C LYS A 49 16.30 -0.63 10.06
N LYS A 50 15.04 -0.21 10.15
CA LYS A 50 13.90 -1.06 10.53
C LYS A 50 13.29 -1.72 9.29
N PHE A 51 12.33 -2.62 9.50
CA PHE A 51 11.61 -3.21 8.37
C PHE A 51 10.63 -2.21 7.76
N LEU A 52 9.84 -1.51 8.59
CA LEU A 52 8.79 -0.60 8.15
C LEU A 52 8.86 0.77 8.83
N THR A 53 8.78 1.83 8.02
CA THR A 53 8.40 3.17 8.51
C THR A 53 6.92 3.40 8.24
N VAL A 54 6.16 3.80 9.26
CA VAL A 54 4.78 4.27 9.08
C VAL A 54 4.78 5.79 9.16
N GLY A 55 4.47 6.46 8.05
CA GLY A 55 4.48 7.92 7.96
C GLY A 55 3.08 8.52 7.88
N LEU A 56 2.84 9.54 8.68
CA LEU A 56 1.65 10.39 8.61
C LEU A 56 1.99 11.86 8.83
N ALA A 57 1.21 12.75 8.22
CA ALA A 57 1.26 14.19 8.47
C ALA A 57 0.02 14.61 9.26
N SER A 58 0.17 15.57 10.19
CA SER A 58 -0.92 16.12 10.98
C SER A 58 -0.88 17.64 10.97
N VAL A 59 -2.06 18.24 10.78
CA VAL A 59 -2.29 19.70 10.79
C VAL A 59 -3.46 20.00 11.72
N ARG A 60 -3.55 21.23 12.19
CA ARG A 60 -4.66 21.67 13.04
C ARG A 60 -5.96 21.63 12.24
N ARG A 61 -6.92 20.86 12.74
CA ARG A 61 -8.30 20.88 12.22
C ARG A 61 -9.12 21.94 12.95
N PRO A 62 -10.10 22.57 12.27
CA PRO A 62 -11.11 23.39 12.94
C PRO A 62 -11.92 22.60 13.97
N ARG A 63 -12.18 21.31 13.67
CA ARG A 63 -12.96 20.38 14.50
C ARG A 63 -12.33 18.98 14.47
N GLY A 64 -12.36 18.31 15.61
CA GLY A 64 -11.79 16.97 15.78
C GLY A 64 -10.28 16.99 15.99
N TYR A 65 -9.78 16.00 16.73
CA TYR A 65 -8.35 15.79 16.94
C TYR A 65 -8.10 14.28 17.05
N TYR A 66 -7.66 13.69 15.93
CA TYR A 66 -7.64 12.23 15.75
C TYR A 66 -6.26 11.61 15.93
N LEU A 67 -5.18 12.38 15.80
CA LEU A 67 -3.80 11.89 15.89
C LEU A 67 -3.54 11.00 17.12
N PRO A 68 -3.97 11.35 18.37
CA PRO A 68 -3.76 10.48 19.51
C PRO A 68 -4.52 9.15 19.44
N ALA A 69 -5.67 9.11 18.76
CA ALA A 69 -6.46 7.90 18.57
C ALA A 69 -5.81 6.99 17.51
N THR A 70 -5.35 7.58 16.40
CA THR A 70 -4.60 6.90 15.35
C THR A 70 -3.32 6.26 15.89
N LEU A 71 -2.50 7.02 16.62
CA LEU A 71 -1.28 6.49 17.26
C LEU A 71 -1.60 5.39 18.27
N GLN A 72 -2.66 5.56 19.06
CA GLN A 72 -3.09 4.55 20.01
C GLN A 72 -3.56 3.26 19.32
N SER A 73 -4.30 3.37 18.21
CA SER A 73 -4.67 2.22 17.39
C SER A 73 -3.43 1.53 16.85
N LEU A 74 -2.52 2.28 16.21
CA LEU A 74 -1.30 1.73 15.61
C LEU A 74 -0.51 0.91 16.64
N PHE A 75 -0.19 1.50 17.79
CA PHE A 75 0.64 0.81 18.78
C PHE A 75 -0.09 -0.34 19.50
N LYS A 76 -1.39 -0.20 19.78
CA LYS A 76 -2.17 -1.24 20.47
C LYS A 76 -2.44 -2.45 19.58
N GLN A 77 -2.55 -2.22 18.27
CA GLN A 77 -2.84 -3.27 17.29
C GLN A 77 -1.59 -4.00 16.81
N SER A 78 -0.40 -3.48 17.10
CA SER A 78 0.86 -4.15 16.81
C SER A 78 1.29 -5.13 17.91
N THR A 79 1.93 -6.23 17.52
CA THR A 79 2.62 -7.12 18.47
C THR A 79 3.98 -6.53 18.87
N GLU A 80 4.59 -7.04 19.93
CA GLU A 80 5.90 -6.56 20.38
C GLU A 80 6.99 -6.82 19.32
N GLU A 81 6.92 -7.94 18.61
CA GLU A 81 7.81 -8.26 17.49
C GLU A 81 7.66 -7.26 16.34
N GLU A 82 6.43 -6.86 16.03
CA GLU A 82 6.18 -5.84 15.01
C GLU A 82 6.73 -4.47 15.44
N LEU A 83 6.55 -4.11 16.70
CA LEU A 83 7.04 -2.84 17.26
C LEU A 83 8.57 -2.74 17.28
N GLN A 84 9.28 -3.86 17.36
CA GLN A 84 10.75 -3.87 17.26
C GLN A 84 11.25 -3.59 15.84
N GLU A 85 10.44 -3.94 14.84
CA GLU A 85 10.74 -3.87 13.41
C GLU A 85 10.14 -2.64 12.72
N MET A 86 9.50 -1.75 13.48
CA MET A 86 8.76 -0.59 12.97
C MET A 86 9.17 0.72 13.64
N VAL A 87 9.15 1.80 12.87
CA VAL A 87 9.22 3.18 13.38
C VAL A 87 8.06 4.00 12.81
N VAL A 88 7.40 4.77 13.66
CA VAL A 88 6.33 5.70 13.27
C VAL A 88 6.91 7.10 13.18
N VAL A 89 6.67 7.80 12.07
CA VAL A 89 7.09 9.18 11.86
C VAL A 89 5.87 10.06 11.66
N VAL A 90 5.71 11.04 12.55
CA VAL A 90 4.64 12.03 12.45
C VAL A 90 5.25 13.37 12.04
N HIS A 91 4.89 13.84 10.85
CA HIS A 91 5.18 15.21 10.44
C HIS A 91 4.09 16.15 10.99
N LEU A 92 4.43 16.93 12.02
CA LEU A 92 3.59 18.02 12.52
C LEU A 92 3.74 19.20 11.57
N ALA A 93 2.84 19.27 10.60
CA ALA A 93 2.97 20.13 9.42
C ALA A 93 2.13 21.40 9.52
N ASP A 94 1.64 21.78 10.70
CA ASP A 94 0.84 23.01 10.82
C ASP A 94 1.71 24.25 10.56
N ALA A 95 1.10 25.32 10.05
CA ALA A 95 1.80 26.58 9.83
C ALA A 95 2.14 27.30 11.15
N ASP A 96 1.43 26.99 12.24
CA ASP A 96 1.71 27.53 13.58
C ASP A 96 2.76 26.64 14.30
N PRO A 97 4.03 27.10 14.44
CA PRO A 97 5.06 26.33 15.12
C PRO A 97 4.77 26.14 16.62
N ILE A 98 4.02 27.07 17.25
CA ILE A 98 3.62 26.94 18.66
C ILE A 98 2.62 25.80 18.80
N TRP A 99 1.69 25.66 17.85
CA TRP A 99 0.78 24.51 17.81
C TRP A 99 1.57 23.20 17.64
N ASN A 100 2.55 23.16 16.73
CA ASN A 100 3.38 21.97 16.51
C ASN A 100 4.13 21.56 17.78
N VAL A 101 4.78 22.49 18.48
CA VAL A 101 5.50 22.20 19.73
C VAL A 101 4.56 21.72 20.84
N ARG A 102 3.37 22.33 20.97
CA ARG A 102 2.37 21.90 21.95
C ARG A 102 1.85 20.49 21.66
N VAL A 103 1.54 20.19 20.39
CA VAL A 103 1.12 18.84 19.99
C VAL A 103 2.25 17.84 20.23
N ALA A 104 3.48 18.18 19.88
CA ALA A 104 4.63 17.33 20.14
C ALA A 104 4.78 17.02 21.63
N THR A 105 4.65 18.01 22.50
CA THR A 105 4.72 17.84 23.96
C THR A 105 3.63 16.90 24.47
N ASN A 106 2.38 17.09 24.02
CA ASN A 106 1.25 16.25 24.42
C ASN A 106 1.40 14.80 23.96
N ILE A 107 1.80 14.59 22.71
CA ILE A 107 2.05 13.25 22.15
C ILE A 107 3.25 12.61 22.85
N ALA A 108 4.31 13.38 23.12
CA ALA A 108 5.49 12.87 23.80
C ALA A 108 5.20 12.43 25.22
N HIS A 109 4.33 13.14 25.94
CA HIS A 109 3.86 12.72 27.25
C HIS A 109 3.03 11.42 27.17
N LYS A 110 2.04 11.36 26.25
CA LYS A 110 1.12 10.21 26.13
C LYS A 110 1.80 8.94 25.63
N PHE A 111 2.81 9.06 24.77
CA PHE A 111 3.50 7.95 24.11
C PHE A 111 5.00 7.89 24.47
N ALA A 112 5.36 8.38 25.66
CA ALA A 112 6.76 8.46 26.12
C ALA A 112 7.51 7.14 25.99
N HIS A 113 6.85 6.02 26.31
CA HIS A 113 7.42 4.69 26.17
C HIS A 113 7.85 4.37 24.72
N HIS A 114 7.02 4.69 23.73
CA HIS A 114 7.35 4.46 22.32
C HIS A 114 8.45 5.39 21.82
N ILE A 115 8.52 6.62 22.34
CA ILE A 115 9.61 7.56 22.04
C ILE A 115 10.95 7.05 22.59
N LEU A 116 10.97 6.63 23.86
CA LEU A 116 12.18 6.12 24.52
C LEU A 116 12.72 4.85 23.85
N LEU A 117 11.84 4.01 23.31
CA LEU A 117 12.22 2.82 22.55
C LEU A 117 12.55 3.09 21.07
N GLY A 118 12.56 4.36 20.63
CA GLY A 118 12.86 4.73 19.24
C GLY A 118 11.78 4.29 18.23
N ARG A 119 10.54 4.06 18.70
CA ARG A 119 9.39 3.61 17.88
C ARG A 119 8.55 4.76 17.34
N LEU A 120 8.71 5.97 17.89
CA LEU A 120 7.97 7.16 17.49
C LEU A 120 8.90 8.36 17.33
N LEU A 121 8.83 9.00 16.17
CA LEU A 121 9.53 10.24 15.84
C LEU A 121 8.51 11.33 15.53
N LEU A 122 8.67 12.50 16.15
CA LEU A 122 7.88 13.69 15.85
C LEU A 122 8.78 14.70 15.18
N ILE A 123 8.46 15.08 13.95
CA ILE A 123 9.26 15.99 13.14
C ILE A 123 8.44 17.19 12.71
N HIS A 124 9.14 18.27 12.38
CA HIS A 124 8.57 19.44 11.72
C HIS A 124 9.55 19.95 10.67
N ALA A 125 9.06 20.18 9.45
CA ALA A 125 9.79 20.90 8.42
C ALA A 125 9.40 22.40 8.49
N PRO A 126 10.35 23.32 8.75
CA PRO A 126 10.06 24.74 8.84
C PRO A 126 9.47 25.32 7.54
N HIS A 127 8.56 26.29 7.68
CA HIS A 127 7.85 26.88 6.54
C HIS A 127 8.77 27.61 5.55
N GLU A 128 9.94 28.08 5.99
CA GLU A 128 10.94 28.72 5.14
C GLU A 128 11.46 27.81 4.02
N PHE A 129 11.35 26.49 4.16
CA PHE A 129 11.71 25.52 3.12
C PHE A 129 10.57 25.23 2.15
N TYR A 130 9.34 25.69 2.41
CA TYR A 130 8.20 25.45 1.53
C TYR A 130 8.33 26.31 0.27
N PRO A 131 8.00 25.77 -0.92
CA PRO A 131 7.86 26.59 -2.12
C PRO A 131 6.66 27.53 -1.97
N THR A 132 6.57 28.55 -2.83
CA THR A 132 5.49 29.54 -2.75
C THR A 132 4.10 28.89 -2.78
N LEU A 133 3.28 29.19 -1.77
CA LEU A 133 1.88 28.75 -1.71
C LEU A 133 0.91 29.87 -2.16
N GLU A 134 1.45 30.91 -2.78
CA GLU A 134 0.73 32.05 -3.35
C GLU A 134 0.80 32.00 -4.88
N GLY A 135 -0.25 32.49 -5.57
CA GLY A 135 -0.29 32.52 -7.03
C GLY A 135 -0.37 31.13 -7.69
N LEU A 136 -0.88 30.13 -6.97
CA LEU A 136 -0.94 28.74 -7.41
C LEU A 136 -1.84 28.55 -8.64
N LYS A 137 -1.47 27.59 -9.51
CA LYS A 137 -2.26 27.21 -10.69
C LYS A 137 -3.64 26.67 -10.31
N ARG A 138 -4.68 27.12 -11.03
CA ARG A 138 -6.09 26.75 -10.79
C ARG A 138 -6.63 25.78 -11.84
N ASN A 139 -5.92 24.66 -12.04
CA ASN A 139 -6.20 23.69 -13.11
C ASN A 139 -7.61 23.06 -13.07
N TYR A 140 -8.24 23.00 -11.90
CA TYR A 140 -9.56 22.35 -11.70
C TYR A 140 -10.66 23.33 -11.26
N ASN A 141 -10.41 24.63 -11.38
CA ASN A 141 -11.33 25.69 -10.96
C ASN A 141 -11.76 25.60 -9.47
N ASP A 142 -10.95 24.95 -8.64
CA ASP A 142 -11.13 24.91 -7.19
C ASP A 142 -11.00 26.34 -6.59
N PRO A 143 -11.69 26.61 -5.45
CA PRO A 143 -11.43 27.80 -4.64
C PRO A 143 -9.95 27.91 -4.25
N GLU A 144 -9.44 29.14 -4.15
CA GLU A 144 -8.03 29.40 -3.87
C GLU A 144 -7.55 28.72 -2.58
N GLU A 145 -8.34 28.76 -1.51
CA GLU A 145 -8.03 28.07 -0.25
C GLU A 145 -7.86 26.56 -0.43
N ARG A 146 -8.69 25.93 -1.27
CA ARG A 146 -8.62 24.50 -1.56
C ARG A 146 -7.38 24.17 -2.38
N VAL A 147 -7.04 25.02 -3.35
CA VAL A 147 -5.79 24.90 -4.12
C VAL A 147 -4.58 25.01 -3.18
N ARG A 148 -4.55 26.04 -2.31
CA ARG A 148 -3.49 26.21 -1.31
C ARG A 148 -3.36 25.01 -0.39
N PHE A 149 -4.49 24.49 0.09
CA PHE A 149 -4.52 23.33 0.97
C PHE A 149 -3.95 22.07 0.30
N ARG A 150 -4.44 21.70 -0.89
CA ARG A 150 -3.95 20.50 -1.61
C ARG A 150 -2.48 20.63 -2.03
N SER A 151 -2.06 21.84 -2.42
CA SER A 151 -0.67 22.08 -2.82
C SER A 151 0.28 21.99 -1.62
N LYS A 152 -0.12 22.54 -0.47
CA LYS A 152 0.62 22.38 0.78
C LYS A 152 0.72 20.91 1.19
N GLN A 153 -0.38 20.15 1.08
CA GLN A 153 -0.39 18.73 1.44
C GLN A 153 0.61 17.91 0.61
N ASN A 154 0.77 18.21 -0.69
CA ASN A 154 1.82 17.60 -1.51
C ASN A 154 3.22 17.84 -0.94
N VAL A 155 3.51 19.08 -0.53
CA VAL A 155 4.80 19.45 0.07
C VAL A 155 4.99 18.76 1.44
N ASP A 156 3.94 18.73 2.27
CA ASP A 156 3.97 18.07 3.59
C ASP A 156 4.38 16.60 3.48
N TYR A 157 3.82 15.88 2.50
CA TYR A 157 4.17 14.50 2.23
C TYR A 157 5.54 14.37 1.54
N ALA A 158 5.90 15.27 0.63
CA ALA A 158 7.24 15.26 0.02
C ALA A 158 8.35 15.33 1.08
N PHE A 159 8.21 16.21 2.08
CA PHE A 159 9.15 16.34 3.19
C PHE A 159 9.13 15.12 4.12
N LEU A 160 7.95 14.59 4.45
CA LEU A 160 7.86 13.36 5.24
C LEU A 160 8.56 12.17 4.55
N LEU A 161 8.35 12.00 3.24
CA LEU A 161 8.96 10.93 2.46
C LEU A 161 10.48 11.09 2.37
N ALA A 162 10.97 12.32 2.18
CA ALA A 162 12.39 12.61 2.14
C ALA A 162 13.08 12.30 3.47
N PHE A 163 12.47 12.70 4.60
CA PHE A 163 12.97 12.34 5.93
C PHE A 163 12.99 10.82 6.15
N ALA A 164 11.93 10.12 5.74
CA ALA A 164 11.76 8.69 5.99
C ALA A 164 12.61 7.76 5.11
N ALA A 165 13.19 8.29 4.01
CA ALA A 165 13.81 7.52 2.93
C ALA A 165 14.87 6.50 3.37
N ASN A 166 15.56 6.75 4.48
CA ASN A 166 16.65 5.89 4.96
C ASN A 166 16.38 5.21 6.30
N LEU A 167 15.17 5.31 6.86
CA LEU A 167 14.85 4.77 8.18
C LEU A 167 14.54 3.27 8.19
N SER A 168 13.98 2.77 7.08
CA SER A 168 13.49 1.38 6.98
C SER A 168 13.65 0.81 5.58
N SER A 169 13.38 -0.49 5.40
CA SER A 169 13.32 -1.14 4.08
C SER A 169 12.07 -0.75 3.29
N TYR A 170 10.94 -0.60 3.97
CA TYR A 170 9.65 -0.21 3.40
C TYR A 170 9.07 1.01 4.11
N TYR A 171 8.18 1.71 3.41
CA TYR A 171 7.44 2.85 3.92
C TYR A 171 5.95 2.69 3.65
N LEU A 172 5.13 2.86 4.68
CA LEU A 172 3.68 2.86 4.62
C LEU A 172 3.16 4.27 4.88
N MET A 173 2.40 4.81 3.91
CA MET A 173 1.69 6.08 4.05
C MET A 173 0.31 5.85 4.67
N ILE A 174 0.00 6.58 5.75
CA ILE A 174 -1.33 6.66 6.35
C ILE A 174 -1.70 8.12 6.70
N GLU A 175 -2.94 8.33 7.14
CA GLU A 175 -3.44 9.62 7.65
C GLU A 175 -3.45 9.67 9.19
N ASP A 176 -3.67 10.87 9.74
CA ASP A 176 -3.74 11.10 11.18
C ASP A 176 -5.12 10.77 11.80
N ASP A 177 -6.04 10.21 11.02
CA ASP A 177 -7.39 9.81 11.42
C ASP A 177 -7.76 8.40 10.91
N VAL A 178 -6.94 7.41 11.27
CA VAL A 178 -7.07 6.02 10.80
C VAL A 178 -7.10 5.01 11.96
N TRP A 179 -7.98 4.02 11.87
CA TRP A 179 -7.92 2.77 12.63
C TRP A 179 -7.07 1.73 11.89
N CYS A 180 -6.18 1.06 12.60
CA CYS A 180 -5.36 -0.02 12.09
C CYS A 180 -5.99 -1.39 12.42
N ALA A 181 -5.87 -2.33 11.50
CA ALA A 181 -6.15 -3.74 11.78
C ALA A 181 -5.11 -4.34 12.73
N LYS A 182 -5.52 -5.35 13.51
CA LYS A 182 -4.61 -6.11 14.39
C LYS A 182 -3.52 -6.79 13.57
N SER A 183 -2.26 -6.68 14.02
CA SER A 183 -1.10 -7.29 13.37
C SER A 183 -0.93 -6.91 11.89
N PHE A 184 -1.22 -5.65 11.55
CA PHE A 184 -1.16 -5.16 10.18
C PHE A 184 0.23 -5.29 9.55
N LEU A 185 1.31 -5.19 10.32
CA LEU A 185 2.67 -5.32 9.77
C LEU A 185 2.96 -6.76 9.34
N THR A 186 2.47 -7.73 10.10
CA THR A 186 2.52 -9.15 9.75
C THR A 186 1.73 -9.42 8.48
N ALA A 187 0.53 -8.84 8.35
CA ALA A 187 -0.27 -8.91 7.12
C ALA A 187 0.48 -8.33 5.90
N ILE A 188 1.12 -7.17 6.06
CA ILE A 188 1.97 -6.56 5.02
C ILE A 188 3.14 -7.47 4.65
N ARG A 189 3.79 -8.11 5.63
CA ARG A 189 4.87 -9.08 5.38
C ARG A 189 4.41 -10.27 4.55
N LYS A 190 3.24 -10.84 4.85
CA LYS A 190 2.66 -11.93 4.06
C LYS A 190 2.37 -11.49 2.62
N ALA A 191 1.80 -10.30 2.45
CA ALA A 191 1.54 -9.73 1.14
C ALA A 191 2.84 -9.54 0.33
N LEU A 192 3.90 -8.99 0.95
CA LEU A 192 5.20 -8.85 0.31
C LEU A 192 5.82 -10.20 -0.09
N ALA A 193 5.74 -11.21 0.78
CA ALA A 193 6.24 -12.56 0.49
C ALA A 193 5.49 -13.21 -0.68
N SER A 194 4.17 -13.01 -0.76
CA SER A 194 3.36 -13.51 -1.88
C SER A 194 3.71 -12.88 -3.24
N HIS A 195 4.33 -11.71 -3.23
CA HIS A 195 4.74 -10.95 -4.43
C HIS A 195 6.26 -10.92 -4.61
N GLU A 196 6.99 -11.84 -3.96
CA GLU A 196 8.43 -11.94 -4.11
C GLU A 196 8.81 -12.24 -5.58
N GLY A 197 9.83 -11.55 -6.08
CA GLY A 197 10.29 -11.67 -7.47
C GLY A 197 9.46 -10.87 -8.50
N SER A 198 8.33 -10.26 -8.10
CA SER A 198 7.50 -9.43 -8.98
C SER A 198 7.85 -7.94 -8.85
N TYR A 199 7.82 -7.22 -9.98
CA TYR A 199 7.99 -5.78 -10.00
C TYR A 199 6.71 -5.07 -9.55
N TRP A 200 6.84 -4.06 -8.71
CA TRP A 200 5.77 -3.16 -8.30
C TRP A 200 6.35 -1.82 -7.87
N ALA A 201 5.62 -0.75 -8.17
CA ALA A 201 5.87 0.63 -7.73
C ALA A 201 5.09 0.98 -6.45
N THR A 202 3.89 0.44 -6.28
CA THR A 202 3.06 0.67 -5.09
C THR A 202 2.14 -0.52 -4.81
N LEU A 203 2.07 -0.93 -3.54
CA LEU A 203 1.08 -1.89 -3.04
C LEU A 203 0.06 -1.16 -2.16
N GLU A 204 -1.20 -1.57 -2.19
CA GLU A 204 -2.29 -0.87 -1.49
C GLU A 204 -2.98 -1.77 -0.46
N PHE A 205 -3.23 -1.25 0.74
CA PHE A 205 -3.88 -1.95 1.85
C PHE A 205 -5.15 -1.23 2.35
N SER A 206 -5.68 -0.31 1.54
CA SER A 206 -7.00 0.32 1.70
C SER A 206 -7.48 0.81 0.33
N LYS A 207 -8.80 0.96 0.17
CA LYS A 207 -9.41 1.61 -0.99
C LYS A 207 -9.32 3.13 -0.94
N LEU A 208 -9.03 3.70 0.23
CA LEU A 208 -9.25 5.12 0.53
C LEU A 208 -8.03 5.98 0.18
N GLY A 209 -8.10 6.71 -0.94
CA GLY A 209 -7.17 7.80 -1.26
C GLY A 209 -5.70 7.39 -1.19
N TYR A 210 -4.92 8.03 -0.31
CA TYR A 210 -3.51 7.73 -0.03
C TYR A 210 -3.28 6.96 1.29
N ILE A 211 -4.34 6.46 1.93
CA ILE A 211 -4.24 5.59 3.11
C ILE A 211 -3.78 4.20 2.67
N GLY A 212 -2.84 3.62 3.41
CA GLY A 212 -2.42 2.23 3.20
C GLY A 212 -1.56 2.02 1.95
N LYS A 213 -0.87 3.06 1.46
CA LYS A 213 0.04 2.94 0.30
C LYS A 213 1.43 2.55 0.77
N LEU A 214 1.92 1.41 0.29
CA LEU A 214 3.23 0.88 0.62
C LEU A 214 4.22 1.09 -0.53
N TYR A 215 5.41 1.57 -0.18
CA TYR A 215 6.52 1.83 -1.09
C TYR A 215 7.79 1.15 -0.59
N ARG A 216 8.72 0.84 -1.49
CA ARG A 216 10.10 0.56 -1.10
C ARG A 216 10.77 1.86 -0.68
N SER A 217 11.52 1.84 0.41
CA SER A 217 12.18 3.07 0.90
C SER A 217 13.16 3.65 -0.12
N SER A 218 13.75 2.80 -0.98
CA SER A 218 14.63 3.19 -2.08
C SER A 218 13.95 4.10 -3.13
N ASP A 219 12.62 4.02 -3.24
CA ASP A 219 11.85 4.82 -4.20
C ASP A 219 11.37 6.15 -3.62
N LEU A 220 11.47 6.34 -2.29
CA LEU A 220 10.99 7.54 -1.61
C LEU A 220 11.64 8.84 -2.08
N PRO A 221 12.96 8.93 -2.32
CA PRO A 221 13.55 10.16 -2.84
C PRO A 221 12.96 10.57 -4.19
N ARG A 222 12.61 9.59 -5.05
CA ARG A 222 11.97 9.86 -6.35
C ARG A 222 10.53 10.29 -6.16
N LEU A 223 9.77 9.63 -5.29
CA LEU A 223 8.38 10.00 -4.99
C LEU A 223 8.29 11.38 -4.34
N ALA A 224 9.17 11.69 -3.39
CA ALA A 224 9.23 13.00 -2.75
C ALA A 224 9.45 14.13 -3.77
N ARG A 225 10.43 13.95 -4.67
CA ARG A 225 10.69 14.90 -5.76
C ARG A 225 9.50 15.00 -6.72
N PHE A 226 8.82 13.90 -7.00
CA PHE A 226 7.65 13.90 -7.86
C PHE A 226 6.49 14.70 -7.25
N LEU A 227 6.16 14.46 -5.97
CA LEU A 227 5.13 15.24 -5.27
C LEU A 227 5.50 16.72 -5.18
N LEU A 228 6.77 17.03 -4.92
CA LEU A 228 7.24 18.41 -4.87
C LEU A 228 7.21 19.08 -6.25
N LEU A 229 7.61 18.38 -7.32
CA LEU A 229 7.60 18.94 -8.68
C LEU A 229 6.19 19.27 -9.15
N PHE A 230 5.20 18.44 -8.79
CA PHE A 230 3.82 18.59 -9.23
C PHE A 230 2.91 19.18 -8.14
N TYR A 231 3.47 19.83 -7.11
CA TYR A 231 2.70 20.24 -5.94
C TYR A 231 1.55 21.19 -6.29
N GLN A 232 1.72 22.06 -7.29
CA GLN A 232 0.68 23.00 -7.74
C GLN A 232 -0.35 22.33 -8.68
N GLU A 233 0.03 21.25 -9.34
CA GLU A 233 -0.72 20.74 -10.49
C GLU A 233 -1.96 19.98 -10.07
N MET A 234 -1.84 19.04 -9.12
CA MET A 234 -2.91 18.10 -8.76
C MET A 234 -2.92 17.76 -7.26
N PRO A 235 -4.05 17.29 -6.70
CA PRO A 235 -4.08 16.67 -5.37
C PRO A 235 -3.14 15.46 -5.23
N CYS A 236 -2.71 15.18 -3.99
CA CYS A 236 -1.73 14.12 -3.67
C CYS A 236 -2.18 12.73 -4.14
N ASP A 237 -3.43 12.35 -3.86
CA ASP A 237 -4.03 11.08 -4.28
C ASP A 237 -3.92 10.85 -5.79
N TRP A 238 -4.12 11.89 -6.60
CA TRP A 238 -4.02 11.81 -8.05
C TRP A 238 -2.57 11.69 -8.49
N LEU A 239 -1.66 12.43 -7.86
CA LEU A 239 -0.23 12.31 -8.12
C LEU A 239 0.29 10.89 -7.82
N LEU A 240 -0.16 10.24 -6.74
CA LEU A 240 0.24 8.86 -6.46
C LEU A 240 -0.20 7.89 -7.56
N VAL A 241 -1.39 8.08 -8.14
CA VAL A 241 -1.85 7.30 -9.30
C VAL A 241 -0.93 7.53 -10.49
N HIS A 242 -0.59 8.78 -10.81
CA HIS A 242 0.32 9.09 -11.91
C HIS A 242 1.72 8.55 -11.70
N PHE A 243 2.25 8.62 -10.48
CA PHE A 243 3.56 8.06 -10.13
C PHE A 243 3.62 6.56 -10.43
N ARG A 244 2.60 5.80 -9.99
CA ARG A 244 2.46 4.37 -10.26
C ARG A 244 2.44 4.07 -11.77
N LEU A 245 1.64 4.82 -12.53
CA LEU A 245 1.51 4.66 -13.98
C LEU A 245 2.81 4.96 -14.74
N LEU A 246 3.54 6.02 -14.34
CA LEU A 246 4.83 6.39 -14.93
C LEU A 246 5.91 5.34 -14.66
N LEU A 247 5.83 4.65 -13.53
CA LEU A 247 6.66 3.50 -13.20
C LEU A 247 6.12 2.19 -13.79
N THR A 248 5.40 2.27 -14.90
CA THR A 248 4.90 1.13 -15.70
C THR A 248 4.00 0.13 -14.97
N GLN A 249 3.55 0.42 -13.75
CA GLN A 249 2.53 -0.36 -13.06
C GLN A 249 1.14 0.19 -13.42
N LYS A 250 0.50 -0.42 -14.44
CA LYS A 250 -0.84 -0.03 -14.88
C LYS A 250 -1.90 -0.42 -13.85
N ASP A 251 -1.84 -1.67 -13.39
CA ASP A 251 -2.84 -2.25 -12.52
C ASP A 251 -2.65 -1.85 -11.06
N VAL A 252 -3.77 -1.69 -10.35
CA VAL A 252 -3.77 -1.51 -8.91
C VAL A 252 -3.50 -2.86 -8.25
N ILE A 253 -2.43 -2.96 -7.44
CA ILE A 253 -2.15 -4.15 -6.65
C ILE A 253 -2.63 -3.86 -5.22
N ARG A 254 -3.93 -4.07 -4.99
CA ARG A 254 -4.61 -3.81 -3.72
C ARG A 254 -4.89 -5.12 -3.00
N PHE A 255 -4.46 -5.23 -1.74
CA PHE A 255 -4.67 -6.41 -0.92
C PHE A 255 -5.98 -6.34 -0.12
N LYS A 256 -6.70 -7.47 -0.06
CA LYS A 256 -7.92 -7.66 0.72
C LYS A 256 -7.67 -8.63 1.88
N PRO A 257 -8.33 -8.42 3.03
CA PRO A 257 -9.14 -7.25 3.41
C PRO A 257 -8.26 -6.01 3.64
N SER A 258 -8.89 -4.83 3.61
CA SER A 258 -8.22 -3.58 3.93
C SER A 258 -7.72 -3.59 5.38
N LEU A 259 -6.50 -3.10 5.60
CA LEU A 259 -5.84 -3.06 6.91
C LEU A 259 -6.06 -1.73 7.64
N PHE A 260 -6.66 -0.74 6.96
CA PHE A 260 -6.82 0.61 7.47
C PHE A 260 -8.21 1.15 7.17
N GLN A 261 -8.81 1.80 8.18
CA GLN A 261 -10.14 2.40 8.09
C GLN A 261 -10.07 3.86 8.53
N HIS A 262 -10.54 4.77 7.69
CA HIS A 262 -10.67 6.18 8.07
C HIS A 262 -11.71 6.37 9.19
N MET A 263 -11.37 7.14 10.22
CA MET A 263 -12.21 7.38 11.40
C MET A 263 -12.56 8.86 11.60
N GLY A 264 -12.01 9.75 10.76
CA GLY A 264 -12.22 11.19 10.87
C GLY A 264 -13.64 11.60 10.48
N LEU A 265 -14.46 12.02 11.44
CA LEU A 265 -15.79 12.55 11.13
C LEU A 265 -15.74 13.93 10.47
N TYR A 266 -14.65 14.68 10.66
CA TYR A 266 -14.49 16.06 10.18
C TYR A 266 -13.21 16.19 9.37
N SER A 267 -13.32 16.69 8.13
CA SER A 267 -12.19 16.95 7.26
C SER A 267 -11.20 17.96 7.86
N SER A 268 -9.92 17.76 7.61
CA SER A 268 -8.88 18.76 7.87
C SER A 268 -9.08 20.04 7.05
N PHE A 269 -9.70 19.94 5.86
CA PHE A 269 -10.13 21.08 5.07
C PHE A 269 -11.52 21.55 5.51
N GLN A 270 -11.60 22.75 6.10
CA GLN A 270 -12.84 23.43 6.51
C GLN A 270 -13.74 22.69 7.53
N GLY A 271 -13.36 21.52 8.04
CA GLY A 271 -14.12 20.82 9.09
C GLY A 271 -15.46 20.25 8.63
N THR A 272 -15.62 19.98 7.33
CA THR A 272 -16.84 19.38 6.76
C THR A 272 -17.01 17.93 7.23
N VAL A 273 -18.26 17.46 7.35
CA VAL A 273 -18.54 16.08 7.77
C VAL A 273 -18.06 15.12 6.68
N ASN A 274 -17.22 14.17 7.06
CA ASN A 274 -16.70 13.13 6.19
C ASN A 274 -17.04 11.74 6.79
N ARG A 275 -17.61 10.84 5.98
CA ARG A 275 -17.98 9.48 6.40
C ARG A 275 -17.43 8.46 5.39
N LEU A 276 -16.13 8.54 5.12
CA LEU A 276 -15.46 7.55 4.30
C LEU A 276 -15.35 6.25 5.11
N GLU A 277 -16.00 5.20 4.62
CA GLU A 277 -15.92 3.84 5.12
C GLU A 277 -15.31 2.94 4.04
N ASP A 278 -14.43 2.03 4.45
CA ASP A 278 -13.86 0.97 3.62
C ASP A 278 -14.61 -0.32 3.96
N ASP A 279 -15.51 -0.72 3.06
CA ASP A 279 -16.38 -1.89 3.20
C ASP A 279 -15.62 -3.23 3.27
N GLU A 280 -14.33 -3.22 2.94
CA GLU A 280 -13.44 -4.37 3.01
C GLU A 280 -12.50 -4.35 4.21
N PHE A 281 -12.65 -3.38 5.13
CA PHE A 281 -11.83 -3.34 6.35
C PHE A 281 -12.10 -4.52 7.28
N GLN A 282 -11.03 -5.21 7.70
CA GLN A 282 -11.10 -6.29 8.68
C GLN A 282 -10.25 -5.97 9.90
N ALA A 283 -10.90 -5.75 11.05
CA ALA A 283 -10.23 -5.38 12.30
C ALA A 283 -9.28 -6.46 12.85
N ASP A 284 -9.53 -7.74 12.54
CA ASP A 284 -8.67 -8.86 12.93
C ASP A 284 -7.94 -9.45 11.72
N ALA A 285 -6.69 -9.05 11.51
CA ALA A 285 -5.86 -9.56 10.41
C ALA A 285 -5.19 -10.92 10.75
N LEU A 286 -5.43 -11.50 11.93
CA LEU A 286 -4.87 -12.81 12.28
C LEU A 286 -5.48 -13.97 11.50
N ASP A 287 -6.71 -13.84 10.99
CA ASP A 287 -7.34 -14.85 10.14
C ASP A 287 -6.89 -14.75 8.67
N LEU A 288 -5.87 -13.96 8.34
CA LEU A 288 -5.35 -13.91 6.97
C LEU A 288 -4.60 -15.18 6.60
N PRO A 289 -4.83 -15.74 5.40
CA PRO A 289 -4.10 -16.90 4.94
C PRO A 289 -2.61 -16.60 4.79
N ASP A 290 -1.80 -17.65 4.88
CA ASP A 290 -0.36 -17.57 4.68
C ASP A 290 0.01 -17.59 3.20
N ASN A 291 -0.78 -18.33 2.39
CA ASN A 291 -0.58 -18.55 0.96
C ASN A 291 0.91 -18.62 0.55
N PRO A 292 1.63 -19.71 0.92
CA PRO A 292 3.04 -19.89 0.57
C PRO A 292 3.31 -19.69 -0.92
N PRO A 293 4.50 -19.20 -1.31
CA PRO A 293 4.88 -19.01 -2.71
C PRO A 293 4.63 -20.28 -3.53
N ALA A 294 3.90 -20.13 -4.64
CA ALA A 294 3.43 -21.24 -5.44
C ALA A 294 3.38 -20.89 -6.93
N ALA A 295 3.55 -21.90 -7.77
CA ALA A 295 3.19 -21.84 -9.18
C ALA A 295 1.76 -22.34 -9.35
N LEU A 296 0.97 -21.65 -10.18
CA LEU A 296 -0.44 -21.96 -10.38
C LEU A 296 -0.67 -22.46 -11.80
N PHE A 297 -1.46 -23.52 -11.91
CA PHE A 297 -1.79 -24.16 -13.18
C PHE A 297 -3.28 -24.47 -13.23
N THR A 298 -3.86 -24.38 -14.42
CA THR A 298 -5.20 -24.89 -14.66
C THR A 298 -5.27 -25.55 -16.04
N SER A 299 -6.11 -26.58 -16.17
CA SER A 299 -6.45 -27.18 -17.47
C SER A 299 -7.60 -26.45 -18.17
N MET A 300 -8.26 -25.51 -17.50
CA MET A 300 -9.38 -24.74 -18.05
C MET A 300 -8.86 -23.56 -18.88
N SER A 301 -9.64 -23.14 -19.88
CA SER A 301 -9.30 -21.96 -20.68
C SER A 301 -9.57 -20.70 -19.87
N VAL A 302 -8.58 -19.81 -19.75
CA VAL A 302 -8.69 -18.57 -18.96
C VAL A 302 -9.49 -17.52 -19.75
N PHE A 303 -10.43 -16.84 -19.10
CA PHE A 303 -11.10 -15.67 -19.68
C PHE A 303 -10.24 -14.41 -19.48
N GLU A 304 -9.88 -13.76 -20.59
CA GLU A 304 -9.15 -12.48 -20.62
C GLU A 304 -7.94 -12.45 -19.65
N ASN A 305 -7.92 -11.52 -18.70
CA ASN A 305 -6.87 -11.34 -17.72
C ASN A 305 -7.23 -11.94 -16.34
N TYR A 306 -8.22 -12.84 -16.25
CA TYR A 306 -8.64 -13.48 -14.99
C TYR A 306 -7.78 -14.72 -14.67
N GLU A 307 -6.47 -14.51 -14.65
CA GLU A 307 -5.44 -15.54 -14.51
C GLU A 307 -5.51 -16.31 -13.18
N PRO A 308 -4.98 -17.55 -13.12
CA PRO A 308 -4.96 -18.36 -11.90
C PRO A 308 -4.38 -17.63 -10.68
N LEU A 309 -3.39 -16.77 -10.87
CA LEU A 309 -2.74 -16.00 -9.78
C LEU A 309 -3.76 -15.23 -8.94
N LYS A 310 -4.83 -14.72 -9.56
CA LYS A 310 -5.84 -13.91 -8.90
C LYS A 310 -6.70 -14.69 -7.90
N ALA A 311 -6.82 -16.01 -8.03
CA ALA A 311 -7.55 -16.83 -7.06
C ALA A 311 -6.74 -17.18 -5.81
N TYR A 312 -5.41 -17.13 -5.88
CA TYR A 312 -4.51 -17.48 -4.76
C TYR A 312 -3.81 -16.25 -4.17
N SER A 313 -3.96 -15.09 -4.80
CA SER A 313 -3.44 -13.83 -4.29
C SER A 313 -4.42 -13.22 -3.31
N THR A 314 -3.91 -12.58 -2.27
CA THR A 314 -4.70 -11.64 -1.45
C THR A 314 -4.91 -10.31 -2.17
N ALA A 315 -4.27 -10.08 -3.32
CA ALA A 315 -4.57 -8.95 -4.18
C ALA A 315 -5.96 -9.09 -4.83
N GLU A 316 -6.60 -7.96 -5.10
CA GLU A 316 -7.92 -7.90 -5.69
C GLU A 316 -7.99 -8.59 -7.06
N GLY A 317 -9.02 -9.42 -7.21
CA GLY A 317 -9.31 -10.16 -8.43
C GLY A 317 -9.88 -11.53 -8.10
N TYR A 318 -10.13 -12.31 -9.14
CA TYR A 318 -10.48 -13.73 -9.04
C TYR A 318 -10.02 -14.43 -10.32
N PHE A 319 -9.94 -15.76 -10.28
CA PHE A 319 -9.77 -16.57 -11.48
C PHE A 319 -11.12 -16.77 -12.17
N TRP A 320 -11.16 -16.75 -13.50
CA TRP A 320 -12.36 -17.06 -14.27
C TRP A 320 -12.03 -17.97 -15.45
N GLY A 321 -12.44 -19.23 -15.34
CA GLY A 321 -12.19 -20.27 -16.33
C GLY A 321 -13.43 -20.63 -17.13
N LYS A 322 -13.26 -20.92 -18.42
CA LYS A 322 -14.31 -21.37 -19.33
C LYS A 322 -14.45 -22.88 -19.34
N ASP A 323 -15.68 -23.33 -19.60
CA ASP A 323 -16.07 -24.70 -19.92
C ASP A 323 -15.48 -25.77 -18.96
N PRO A 324 -15.84 -25.74 -17.66
CA PRO A 324 -15.36 -26.71 -16.70
C PRO A 324 -15.97 -28.09 -16.99
N ALA A 325 -15.14 -29.04 -17.41
CA ALA A 325 -15.51 -30.43 -17.63
C ALA A 325 -15.04 -31.35 -16.50
N ALA A 326 -15.64 -32.53 -16.38
CA ALA A 326 -15.21 -33.57 -15.47
C ALA A 326 -13.73 -33.91 -15.72
N GLY A 327 -12.93 -33.84 -14.65
CA GLY A 327 -11.48 -34.02 -14.73
C GLY A 327 -10.68 -32.73 -14.92
N SER A 328 -11.32 -31.58 -15.19
CA SER A 328 -10.63 -30.28 -15.18
C SER A 328 -10.05 -29.98 -13.81
N VAL A 329 -8.88 -29.32 -13.80
CA VAL A 329 -8.11 -29.06 -12.59
C VAL A 329 -7.67 -27.61 -12.47
N PHE A 330 -7.57 -27.17 -11.22
CA PHE A 330 -6.82 -25.99 -10.80
C PHE A 330 -5.83 -26.43 -9.72
N SER A 331 -4.54 -26.19 -9.93
CA SER A 331 -3.46 -26.68 -9.08
C SER A 331 -2.61 -25.52 -8.56
N VAL A 332 -2.41 -25.50 -7.25
CA VAL A 332 -1.43 -24.68 -6.52
C VAL A 332 -0.24 -25.59 -6.22
N VAL A 333 0.94 -25.30 -6.77
CA VAL A 333 2.15 -26.10 -6.57
C VAL A 333 3.16 -25.28 -5.78
N PHE A 334 3.38 -25.61 -4.51
CA PHE A 334 4.27 -24.83 -3.66
C PHE A 334 5.71 -24.87 -4.17
N GLN A 335 6.41 -23.75 -4.03
CA GLN A 335 7.85 -23.69 -4.30
C GLN A 335 8.63 -24.51 -3.26
N GLN A 336 8.21 -24.44 -1.99
CA GLN A 336 8.71 -25.26 -0.89
C GLN A 336 7.56 -26.05 -0.26
N PRO A 337 7.75 -27.36 0.06
CA PRO A 337 6.71 -28.15 0.72
C PRO A 337 6.31 -27.53 2.07
N ALA A 338 5.00 -27.49 2.35
CA ALA A 338 4.46 -26.83 3.54
C ALA A 338 3.53 -27.75 4.34
N ARG A 339 3.54 -27.61 5.67
CA ARG A 339 2.57 -28.31 6.53
C ARG A 339 1.28 -27.50 6.59
N VAL A 340 0.35 -27.85 5.71
CA VAL A 340 -0.97 -27.21 5.59
C VAL A 340 -1.85 -27.59 6.78
N THR A 341 -2.37 -26.59 7.49
CA THR A 341 -3.25 -26.77 8.65
C THR A 341 -4.72 -26.54 8.30
N ARG A 342 -4.98 -25.63 7.35
CA ARG A 342 -6.31 -25.27 6.90
C ARG A 342 -6.28 -24.88 5.42
N VAL A 343 -7.34 -25.26 4.72
CA VAL A 343 -7.62 -24.75 3.37
C VAL A 343 -9.08 -24.30 3.34
N ARG A 344 -9.31 -23.12 2.77
CA ARG A 344 -10.62 -22.61 2.42
C ARG A 344 -10.62 -22.21 0.95
N VAL A 345 -11.66 -22.59 0.22
CA VAL A 345 -11.89 -22.19 -1.17
C VAL A 345 -13.30 -21.65 -1.32
N ARG A 346 -13.41 -20.49 -1.97
CA ARG A 346 -14.69 -19.87 -2.31
C ARG A 346 -14.77 -19.70 -3.82
N THR A 347 -15.88 -20.14 -4.41
CA THR A 347 -16.15 -20.03 -5.86
C THR A 347 -17.44 -19.24 -6.10
N GLY A 348 -17.58 -18.71 -7.32
CA GLY A 348 -18.65 -17.80 -7.69
C GLY A 348 -18.37 -16.34 -7.35
N SER A 349 -19.32 -15.47 -7.68
CA SER A 349 -19.33 -14.07 -7.28
C SER A 349 -20.78 -13.56 -7.12
N ASP A 350 -20.96 -12.46 -6.40
CA ASP A 350 -22.29 -11.86 -6.22
C ASP A 350 -22.87 -11.32 -7.53
N GLU A 351 -21.99 -10.87 -8.43
CA GLU A 351 -22.33 -10.35 -9.76
C GLU A 351 -22.69 -11.47 -10.74
N ARG A 352 -22.07 -12.65 -10.61
CA ARG A 352 -22.26 -13.82 -11.49
C ARG A 352 -22.60 -15.06 -10.67
N ARG A 353 -23.84 -15.09 -10.19
CA ARG A 353 -24.35 -16.10 -9.26
C ARG A 353 -24.35 -17.54 -9.77
N GLY A 354 -24.20 -17.75 -11.09
CA GLY A 354 -24.13 -19.08 -11.70
C GLY A 354 -22.71 -19.65 -11.79
N ASP A 355 -21.67 -18.81 -11.73
CA ASP A 355 -20.31 -19.21 -12.09
C ASP A 355 -19.54 -19.80 -10.89
N PHE A 356 -20.20 -20.62 -10.06
CA PHE A 356 -19.57 -21.32 -8.94
C PHE A 356 -19.35 -22.79 -9.28
N LEU A 357 -18.52 -23.47 -8.47
CA LEU A 357 -18.24 -24.90 -8.68
C LEU A 357 -19.42 -25.74 -8.18
N HIS A 358 -20.12 -26.40 -9.10
CA HIS A 358 -21.26 -27.26 -8.75
C HIS A 358 -20.84 -28.58 -8.13
N ALA A 359 -19.85 -29.25 -8.70
CA ALA A 359 -19.38 -30.56 -8.25
C ALA A 359 -17.86 -30.69 -8.39
N GLY A 360 -17.15 -30.66 -7.27
CA GLY A 360 -15.71 -30.85 -7.24
C GLY A 360 -15.20 -31.32 -5.90
N VAL A 361 -13.91 -31.67 -5.88
CA VAL A 361 -13.18 -32.08 -4.68
C VAL A 361 -11.92 -31.25 -4.50
N LEU A 362 -11.51 -31.11 -3.24
CA LEU A 362 -10.19 -30.62 -2.89
C LEU A 362 -9.27 -31.80 -2.58
N GLU A 363 -8.07 -31.78 -3.14
CA GLU A 363 -7.05 -32.82 -3.01
C GLU A 363 -5.71 -32.22 -2.58
N LEU A 364 -5.01 -32.89 -1.67
CA LEU A 364 -3.65 -32.54 -1.25
C LEU A 364 -2.65 -33.52 -1.85
N GLY A 365 -1.66 -32.98 -2.55
CA GLY A 365 -0.68 -33.69 -3.34
C GLY A 365 0.70 -33.72 -2.71
N ARG A 366 1.42 -34.83 -2.94
CA ARG A 366 2.84 -35.03 -2.56
C ARG A 366 3.62 -35.62 -3.72
N ARG A 367 4.95 -35.61 -3.61
CA ARG A 367 5.88 -36.14 -4.62
C ARG A 367 5.68 -35.42 -5.95
N ARG A 368 6.03 -34.12 -5.97
CA ARG A 368 6.03 -33.26 -7.16
C ARG A 368 6.88 -33.92 -8.24
N ARG A 369 6.34 -34.04 -9.44
CA ARG A 369 7.08 -34.62 -10.57
C ARG A 369 8.08 -33.58 -11.08
N ALA A 370 9.31 -34.03 -11.36
CA ALA A 370 10.34 -33.13 -11.88
C ALA A 370 9.90 -32.54 -13.23
N GLY A 371 9.91 -31.21 -13.35
CA GLY A 371 9.53 -30.49 -14.57
C GLY A 371 8.04 -30.48 -14.90
N SER A 372 7.15 -30.91 -13.99
CA SER A 372 5.70 -30.83 -14.19
C SER A 372 4.99 -30.02 -13.11
N TRP A 373 3.86 -29.42 -13.47
CA TRP A 373 2.98 -28.65 -12.58
C TRP A 373 2.03 -29.57 -11.78
N ASP A 374 2.49 -30.75 -11.39
CA ASP A 374 1.63 -31.78 -10.80
C ASP A 374 2.36 -32.67 -9.79
N CYS A 375 1.59 -33.23 -8.86
CA CYS A 375 2.03 -34.22 -7.88
C CYS A 375 1.64 -35.63 -8.34
N SER A 376 2.44 -36.64 -7.99
CA SER A 376 2.15 -38.02 -8.38
C SER A 376 1.16 -38.73 -7.46
N ALA A 377 1.00 -38.26 -6.22
CA ALA A 377 0.10 -38.86 -5.24
C ALA A 377 -0.80 -37.80 -4.62
N TYR A 378 -2.12 -37.98 -4.72
CA TYR A 378 -3.12 -37.10 -4.15
C TYR A 378 -3.99 -37.82 -3.13
N THR A 379 -4.41 -37.08 -2.12
CA THR A 379 -5.39 -37.52 -1.11
C THR A 379 -6.56 -36.54 -1.14
N THR A 380 -7.77 -37.04 -1.43
CA THR A 380 -8.99 -36.23 -1.36
C THR A 380 -9.29 -35.88 0.09
N VAL A 381 -9.44 -34.60 0.38
CA VAL A 381 -9.72 -34.10 1.73
C VAL A 381 -11.18 -33.69 1.93
N GLY A 382 -11.93 -33.50 0.85
CA GLY A 382 -13.39 -33.39 0.88
C GLY A 382 -13.98 -32.84 -0.41
N THR A 383 -15.29 -32.63 -0.39
CA THR A 383 -16.11 -32.18 -1.52
C THR A 383 -16.55 -30.73 -1.33
N PHE A 384 -16.76 -30.02 -2.43
CA PHE A 384 -17.35 -28.68 -2.40
C PHE A 384 -18.84 -28.75 -2.10
N GLU A 385 -19.32 -27.83 -1.26
CA GLU A 385 -20.74 -27.64 -0.95
C GLU A 385 -21.15 -26.24 -1.35
N LYS A 386 -22.10 -26.13 -2.30
CA LYS A 386 -22.60 -24.86 -2.84
C LYS A 386 -21.46 -23.89 -3.22
N GLY A 387 -20.44 -24.41 -3.91
CA GLY A 387 -19.29 -23.62 -4.35
C GLY A 387 -18.28 -23.27 -3.26
N THR A 388 -18.39 -23.83 -2.06
CA THR A 388 -17.46 -23.56 -0.94
C THR A 388 -16.83 -24.83 -0.41
N PHE A 389 -15.59 -24.71 0.06
CA PHE A 389 -14.89 -25.76 0.79
C PHE A 389 -14.12 -25.11 1.96
N GLU A 390 -14.20 -25.67 3.16
CA GLU A 390 -13.30 -25.31 4.26
C GLU A 390 -13.00 -26.54 5.12
N GLN A 391 -11.72 -26.80 5.35
CA GLN A 391 -11.27 -27.87 6.24
C GLN A 391 -10.11 -27.39 7.11
N ARG A 392 -10.18 -27.72 8.41
CA ARG A 392 -9.15 -27.42 9.42
C ARG A 392 -8.51 -28.71 9.95
N GLY A 393 -7.35 -28.58 10.59
CA GLY A 393 -6.65 -29.70 11.20
C GLY A 393 -6.04 -30.67 10.18
N LEU A 394 -5.76 -30.18 8.96
CA LEU A 394 -5.25 -30.98 7.84
C LEU A 394 -3.86 -31.57 8.14
N GLU A 395 -3.10 -30.95 9.05
CA GLU A 395 -1.78 -31.39 9.46
C GLU A 395 -1.78 -32.75 10.18
N ARG A 396 -2.93 -33.15 10.75
CA ARG A 396 -3.11 -34.44 11.44
C ARG A 396 -3.41 -35.59 10.49
N GLY A 397 -4.03 -35.30 9.35
CA GLY A 397 -4.43 -36.29 8.35
C GLY A 397 -3.37 -36.57 7.29
N MET A 398 -2.36 -35.69 7.16
CA MET A 398 -1.34 -35.80 6.13
C MET A 398 -0.05 -36.44 6.66
N PRO A 399 0.50 -37.49 6.00
CA PRO A 399 1.70 -38.18 6.48
C PRO A 399 3.01 -37.38 6.34
N GLY A 400 2.95 -36.13 5.85
CA GLY A 400 4.11 -35.28 5.62
C GLY A 400 3.71 -33.94 4.99
N PRO A 401 4.70 -33.06 4.70
CA PRO A 401 4.45 -31.78 4.03
C PRO A 401 3.72 -31.94 2.69
N VAL A 402 2.85 -31.00 2.40
CA VAL A 402 2.09 -30.90 1.15
C VAL A 402 2.94 -30.18 0.12
N GLU A 403 2.90 -30.64 -1.13
CA GLU A 403 3.60 -30.03 -2.27
C GLU A 403 2.62 -29.42 -3.28
N CYS A 404 1.42 -29.99 -3.42
CA CYS A 404 0.38 -29.48 -4.31
C CYS A 404 -0.96 -29.40 -3.60
N VAL A 405 -1.78 -28.38 -3.90
CA VAL A 405 -3.20 -28.33 -3.57
C VAL A 405 -3.98 -28.27 -4.88
N ARG A 406 -4.93 -29.19 -5.08
CA ARG A 406 -5.66 -29.31 -6.35
C ARG A 406 -7.16 -29.29 -6.12
N ILE A 407 -7.83 -28.43 -6.89
CA ILE A 407 -9.28 -28.47 -7.08
C ILE A 407 -9.52 -29.29 -8.34
N ARG A 408 -10.35 -30.32 -8.25
CA ARG A 408 -10.72 -31.16 -9.39
C ARG A 408 -12.22 -31.14 -9.59
N VAL A 409 -12.63 -30.76 -10.79
CA VAL A 409 -14.02 -30.81 -11.25
C VAL A 409 -14.41 -32.28 -11.43
N THR A 410 -15.56 -32.67 -10.88
CA THR A 410 -16.01 -34.07 -10.86
C THR A 410 -17.17 -34.36 -11.79
N GLN A 411 -17.90 -33.34 -12.24
CA GLN A 411 -18.99 -33.44 -13.21
C GLN A 411 -18.90 -32.26 -14.17
N ASP A 412 -19.39 -32.44 -15.39
CA ASP A 412 -19.49 -31.37 -16.38
C ASP A 412 -20.45 -30.27 -15.89
N GLN A 413 -20.12 -29.01 -16.16
CA GLN A 413 -21.04 -27.88 -15.97
C GLN A 413 -20.99 -26.95 -17.19
N SER A 414 -22.14 -26.38 -17.56
CA SER A 414 -22.26 -25.44 -18.68
C SER A 414 -21.73 -24.05 -18.35
N GLU A 415 -21.89 -23.67 -17.09
CA GLU A 415 -21.50 -22.39 -16.53
C GLU A 415 -19.99 -22.33 -16.35
N TRP A 416 -19.42 -21.14 -16.57
CA TRP A 416 -18.01 -20.89 -16.32
C TRP A 416 -17.70 -20.99 -14.82
N LEU A 417 -16.42 -21.09 -14.47
CA LEU A 417 -15.99 -21.23 -13.08
C LEU A 417 -15.20 -20.01 -12.62
N ILE A 418 -15.76 -19.29 -11.65
CA ILE A 418 -15.05 -18.30 -10.87
C ILE A 418 -14.49 -18.95 -9.61
N ILE A 419 -13.18 -18.83 -9.39
CA ILE A 419 -12.57 -19.12 -8.08
C ILE A 419 -12.21 -17.80 -7.45
N GLN A 420 -12.97 -17.41 -6.44
CA GLN A 420 -12.86 -16.12 -5.78
C GLN A 420 -11.68 -16.05 -4.82
N SER A 421 -11.46 -17.09 -4.03
CA SER A 421 -10.27 -17.19 -3.17
C SER A 421 -9.89 -18.65 -2.90
N ILE A 422 -8.59 -18.87 -2.78
CA ILE A 422 -7.94 -20.07 -2.27
C ILE A 422 -7.04 -19.62 -1.13
N ASP A 423 -7.47 -19.91 0.08
CA ASP A 423 -6.86 -19.46 1.32
C ASP A 423 -6.22 -20.67 2.02
N ILE A 424 -4.92 -20.61 2.24
CA ILE A 424 -4.12 -21.69 2.83
C ILE A 424 -3.39 -21.17 4.05
N TRP A 425 -3.54 -21.88 5.17
CA TRP A 425 -2.77 -21.66 6.39
C TRP A 425 -1.81 -22.82 6.60
N THR A 426 -0.64 -22.50 7.12
CA THR A 426 0.45 -23.45 7.37
C THR A 426 0.94 -23.32 8.81
N THR A 427 1.64 -24.32 9.32
CA THR A 427 2.40 -24.12 10.55
C THR A 427 3.62 -23.26 10.22
N ALA A 428 3.83 -22.16 10.95
CA ALA A 428 5.08 -21.41 10.86
C ALA A 428 6.26 -22.38 10.99
N GLY A 429 7.16 -22.36 10.00
CA GLY A 429 8.42 -23.08 10.12
C GLY A 429 9.16 -22.55 11.34
N THR A 430 9.47 -23.45 12.27
CA THR A 430 10.48 -23.18 13.32
C THR A 430 11.82 -22.86 12.70
#